data_AF-A0A831LU89-F1
#
_entry.id   AF-A0A831LU89-F1
#
_cell.length_a   1.000
_cell.length_b   1.000
_cell.length_c   1.000
_cell.angle_alpha   90.00
_cell.angle_beta   90.00
_cell.angle_gamma   90.00
#
_symmetry.space_group_name_H-M   'P 1'
#
loop_
_entity.id
_entity.type
_entity.pdbx_description
1 polymer ?
#
loop_
_entity_poly.entity_id
_entity_poly.type
_entity_poly.pdbx_seq_one_letter_code
_entity_poly.pdbx_strand_id
1 'polypeptide(L)'
;MIVELFVAAVAAVVWANTSKGEIIHSVAFNMMFLASVSTLLFNINPLMRFDGYYILSDLLELANLNTRAMGQLKHLCEKHLFGVKQTESPAHSKREAWLLGVYGISAMVYRTVVFAGIIWFVADKWLIVGFLMAVICLVTWLVVPTVKLVKYLATEPKLARTRARAVLVVCGGAAGILAFLTFVPLPHHFRASGVVQAKTWGQVIPEASGEVVEILARPGHPVRAGQPLLRMDNPELGPQLAEARATAQEVEIRWRAALQGDAASLKPLQSRRESALKLIERLEKEQESLVVRARHDGIWIAPGVEDLRRRWMTRGTALGLIVDPAAFEFSATVLQADVDRIFKQQFPTAQVRLFGEADEVIQIKDLQVVPGEQRTLPTPALGWQGGGDVAVSMEDQQGRTAAEPFFAVIGQITPVESVALLHGRTGKVRFKLANEPLLPRWIRRLGQLLQKKFQF
;
A
#
# COMPACT_ATOMS: atom_id res chain seq x y z
N MET A 1 -9.77 -12.17 -37.82
CA MET A 1 -10.06 -13.50 -37.24
C MET A 1 -9.49 -14.67 -38.05
N ILE A 2 -9.90 -14.93 -39.30
CA ILE A 2 -9.46 -16.14 -40.05
C ILE A 2 -7.93 -16.23 -40.18
N VAL A 3 -7.27 -15.13 -40.57
CA VAL A 3 -5.80 -15.10 -40.69
C VAL A 3 -5.11 -15.32 -39.34
N GLU A 4 -5.64 -14.74 -38.27
CA GLU A 4 -5.06 -14.88 -36.92
C GLU A 4 -5.26 -16.29 -36.36
N LEU A 5 -6.42 -16.90 -36.57
CA LEU A 5 -6.69 -18.29 -36.19
C LEU A 5 -5.87 -19.28 -37.04
N PHE A 6 -5.66 -18.98 -38.31
CA PHE A 6 -4.77 -19.76 -39.17
C PHE A 6 -3.33 -19.70 -38.65
N VAL A 7 -2.83 -18.51 -38.32
CA VAL A 7 -1.51 -18.34 -37.69
C VAL A 7 -1.44 -19.06 -36.35
N ALA A 8 -2.49 -18.99 -35.53
CA ALA A 8 -2.56 -19.71 -34.26
C ALA A 8 -2.51 -21.23 -34.47
N ALA A 9 -3.20 -21.76 -35.47
CA ALA A 9 -3.21 -23.18 -35.82
C ALA A 9 -1.83 -23.65 -36.32
N VAL A 10 -1.17 -22.87 -37.19
CA VAL A 10 0.20 -23.16 -37.64
C VAL A 10 1.16 -23.14 -36.45
N ALA A 11 1.08 -22.12 -35.59
CA ALA A 11 1.89 -22.00 -34.39
C ALA A 11 1.64 -23.14 -33.40
N ALA A 12 0.40 -23.64 -33.28
CA ALA A 12 0.06 -24.80 -32.46
C ALA A 12 0.73 -26.09 -32.98
N VAL A 13 0.76 -26.30 -34.29
CA VAL A 13 1.44 -27.44 -34.92
C VAL A 13 2.95 -27.35 -34.70
N VAL A 14 3.55 -26.17 -34.90
CA VAL A 14 4.98 -25.96 -34.64
C VAL A 14 5.30 -26.19 -33.16
N TRP A 15 4.47 -25.67 -32.25
CA TRP A 15 4.64 -25.83 -30.82
C TRP A 15 4.57 -27.30 -30.39
N ALA A 16 3.59 -28.05 -30.90
CA ALA A 16 3.38 -29.47 -30.58
C ALA A 16 4.53 -30.39 -31.05
N ASN A 17 5.26 -29.99 -32.09
CA ASN A 17 6.38 -30.75 -32.65
C ASN A 17 7.76 -30.27 -32.17
N THR A 18 7.83 -29.27 -31.27
CA THR A 18 9.10 -28.72 -30.77
C THR A 18 9.30 -29.06 -29.30
N SER A 19 10.54 -29.33 -28.89
CA SER A 19 10.90 -29.70 -27.50
C SER A 19 10.94 -28.50 -26.54
N LYS A 20 10.61 -28.73 -25.26
CA LYS A 20 10.74 -27.71 -24.19
C LYS A 20 12.21 -27.32 -24.02
N GLY A 21 12.55 -26.05 -24.28
CA GLY A 21 13.90 -25.49 -24.15
C GLY A 21 14.40 -24.77 -25.42
N GLU A 22 13.79 -25.05 -26.57
CA GLU A 22 14.14 -24.37 -27.83
C GLU A 22 13.41 -23.03 -27.96
N ILE A 23 14.10 -22.02 -28.53
CA ILE A 23 13.54 -20.67 -28.76
C ILE A 23 12.26 -20.76 -29.61
N ILE A 24 12.24 -21.67 -30.59
CA ILE A 24 11.11 -21.90 -31.50
C ILE A 24 9.87 -22.35 -30.71
N HIS A 25 10.03 -23.22 -29.72
CA HIS A 25 8.91 -23.69 -28.88
C HIS A 25 8.26 -22.52 -28.13
N SER A 26 9.06 -21.66 -27.49
CA SER A 26 8.55 -20.51 -26.73
C SER A 26 7.91 -19.45 -27.64
N VAL A 27 8.49 -19.19 -28.81
CA VAL A 27 7.91 -18.25 -29.80
C VAL A 27 6.61 -18.79 -30.37
N ALA A 28 6.56 -20.07 -30.73
CA ALA A 28 5.34 -20.72 -31.25
C ALA A 28 4.22 -20.72 -30.19
N PHE A 29 4.54 -21.01 -28.93
CA PHE A 29 3.59 -20.91 -27.82
C PHE A 29 3.04 -19.49 -27.67
N ASN A 30 3.93 -18.49 -27.59
CA ASN A 30 3.52 -17.10 -27.43
C ASN A 30 2.69 -16.61 -28.62
N MET A 31 3.05 -17.01 -29.84
CA MET A 31 2.32 -16.64 -31.05
C MET A 31 0.96 -17.33 -31.11
N MET A 32 0.88 -18.62 -30.80
CA MET A 32 -0.39 -19.36 -30.67
C MET A 32 -1.30 -18.73 -29.62
N PHE A 33 -0.77 -18.48 -28.42
CA PHE A 33 -1.53 -17.90 -27.32
C PHE A 33 -1.99 -16.47 -27.65
N LEU A 34 -1.09 -15.62 -28.12
CA LEU A 34 -1.41 -14.24 -28.44
C LEU A 34 -2.41 -14.16 -29.59
N ALA A 35 -2.23 -14.92 -30.67
CA ALA A 35 -3.14 -14.93 -31.80
C ALA A 35 -4.51 -15.52 -31.41
N SER A 36 -4.57 -16.65 -30.70
CA SER A 36 -5.86 -17.24 -30.31
C SER A 36 -6.61 -16.39 -29.28
N VAL A 37 -5.96 -16.00 -28.18
CA VAL A 37 -6.60 -15.29 -27.06
C VAL A 37 -6.95 -13.86 -27.46
N SER A 38 -6.08 -13.15 -28.18
CA SER A 38 -6.38 -11.79 -28.64
C SER A 38 -7.56 -11.79 -29.63
N THR A 39 -7.56 -12.71 -30.59
CA THR A 39 -8.66 -12.85 -31.55
C THR A 39 -9.97 -13.23 -30.85
N LEU A 40 -9.95 -14.15 -29.89
CA LEU A 40 -11.16 -14.54 -29.17
C LEU A 40 -11.70 -13.42 -28.29
N LEU A 41 -10.84 -12.74 -27.51
CA LEU A 41 -11.29 -11.73 -26.55
C LEU A 41 -11.62 -10.37 -27.19
N PHE A 42 -10.81 -9.92 -28.15
CA PHE A 42 -10.97 -8.60 -28.75
C PHE A 42 -11.77 -8.63 -30.06
N ASN A 43 -11.55 -9.62 -30.94
CA ASN A 43 -12.23 -9.65 -32.24
C ASN A 43 -13.65 -10.22 -32.19
N ILE A 44 -14.00 -11.12 -31.28
CA ILE A 44 -15.39 -11.62 -31.13
C ILE A 44 -16.31 -10.62 -30.44
N ASN A 45 -15.74 -9.62 -29.76
CA ASN A 45 -16.55 -8.61 -29.08
C ASN A 45 -17.44 -7.83 -30.09
N PRO A 46 -18.78 -7.91 -29.94
CA PRO A 46 -19.70 -7.32 -30.91
C PRO A 46 -19.86 -5.80 -30.78
N LEU A 47 -19.35 -5.20 -29.70
CA LEU A 47 -19.52 -3.78 -29.37
C LEU A 47 -18.49 -2.87 -30.06
N MET A 48 -17.40 -3.45 -30.58
CA MET A 48 -16.40 -2.75 -31.38
C MET A 48 -16.43 -3.24 -32.83
N ARG A 49 -16.07 -2.38 -33.79
CA ARG A 49 -16.10 -2.67 -35.24
C ARG A 49 -14.98 -3.64 -35.65
N PHE A 50 -15.00 -4.82 -35.08
CA PHE A 50 -14.20 -5.98 -35.42
C PHE A 50 -15.11 -7.08 -35.96
N ASP A 51 -14.60 -8.29 -36.08
CA ASP A 51 -15.31 -9.40 -36.73
C ASP A 51 -16.62 -9.75 -36.00
N GLY A 52 -16.65 -9.68 -34.66
CA GLY A 52 -17.83 -9.89 -33.83
C GLY A 52 -18.96 -8.88 -34.08
N TYR A 53 -18.62 -7.64 -34.48
CA TYR A 53 -19.62 -6.67 -34.87
C TYR A 53 -20.34 -7.08 -36.16
N TYR A 54 -19.61 -7.62 -37.13
CA TYR A 54 -20.21 -8.08 -38.38
C TYR A 54 -21.04 -9.34 -38.15
N ILE A 55 -20.59 -10.25 -37.28
CA ILE A 55 -21.39 -11.42 -36.86
C ILE A 55 -22.70 -10.97 -36.21
N LEU A 56 -22.67 -10.00 -35.29
CA LEU A 56 -23.89 -9.47 -34.68
C LEU A 56 -24.76 -8.72 -35.70
N SER A 57 -24.15 -7.98 -36.63
CA SER A 57 -24.85 -7.26 -37.70
C SER A 57 -25.60 -8.21 -38.62
N ASP A 58 -25.00 -9.36 -38.94
CA ASP A 58 -25.58 -10.42 -39.77
C ASP A 58 -26.68 -11.19 -39.02
N LEU A 59 -26.43 -11.57 -37.75
CA LEU A 59 -27.41 -12.25 -36.89
C LEU A 59 -28.68 -11.42 -36.66
N LEU A 60 -28.53 -10.10 -36.60
CA LEU A 60 -29.66 -9.17 -36.46
C LEU A 60 -30.26 -8.76 -37.80
N GLU A 61 -29.65 -9.14 -38.92
CA GLU A 61 -30.01 -8.69 -40.29
C GLU A 61 -30.03 -7.15 -40.44
N LEU A 62 -29.22 -6.46 -39.62
CA LEU A 62 -29.15 -4.99 -39.59
C LEU A 62 -27.82 -4.52 -40.15
N ALA A 63 -27.80 -4.14 -41.43
CA ALA A 63 -26.62 -3.49 -42.00
C ALA A 63 -26.31 -2.15 -41.29
N ASN A 64 -25.01 -1.84 -41.14
CA ASN A 64 -24.53 -0.59 -40.55
C ASN A 64 -25.05 -0.30 -39.13
N LEU A 65 -25.18 -1.34 -38.28
CA LEU A 65 -25.65 -1.28 -36.90
C LEU A 65 -25.07 -0.10 -36.08
N ASN A 66 -23.76 0.16 -36.17
CA ASN A 66 -23.11 1.25 -35.43
C ASN A 66 -23.62 2.65 -35.85
N THR A 67 -23.66 2.90 -37.16
CA THR A 67 -24.11 4.18 -37.72
C THR A 67 -25.58 4.41 -37.40
N ARG A 68 -26.41 3.36 -37.53
CA ARG A 68 -27.84 3.42 -37.22
C ARG A 68 -28.11 3.61 -35.74
N ALA A 69 -27.32 2.98 -34.86
CA ALA A 69 -27.41 3.16 -33.42
C ALA A 69 -27.07 4.59 -33.00
N MET A 70 -25.99 5.18 -33.53
CA MET A 70 -25.65 6.58 -33.27
C MET A 70 -26.72 7.54 -33.82
N GLY A 71 -27.27 7.24 -35.00
CA GLY A 71 -28.40 7.97 -35.56
C GLY A 71 -29.66 7.89 -34.69
N GLN A 72 -29.94 6.72 -34.11
CA GLN A 72 -31.08 6.52 -33.22
C GLN A 72 -30.90 7.27 -31.89
N LEU A 73 -29.70 7.28 -31.31
CA LEU A 73 -29.40 8.10 -30.13
C LEU A 73 -29.56 9.59 -30.44
N LYS A 74 -29.07 10.04 -31.60
CA LYS A 74 -29.26 11.42 -32.09
C LYS A 74 -30.76 11.75 -32.23
N HIS A 75 -31.54 10.86 -32.83
CA HIS A 75 -33.00 11.01 -32.96
C HIS A 75 -33.69 11.15 -31.60
N LEU A 76 -33.33 10.30 -30.63
CA LEU A 76 -33.90 10.36 -29.27
C LEU A 76 -33.59 11.68 -28.58
N CYS A 77 -32.35 12.19 -28.71
CA CYS A 77 -31.96 13.50 -28.22
C CYS A 77 -32.74 14.63 -28.91
N GLU A 78 -32.86 14.60 -30.24
CA GLU A 78 -33.58 15.63 -30.99
C GLU A 78 -35.07 15.69 -30.64
N LYS A 79 -35.69 14.52 -30.49
CA LYS A 79 -37.12 14.41 -30.18
C LYS A 79 -37.43 14.79 -28.73
N HIS A 80 -36.70 14.24 -27.75
CA HIS A 80 -37.03 14.39 -26.33
C HIS A 80 -36.32 15.58 -25.67
N LEU A 81 -35.05 15.83 -26.00
CA LEU A 81 -34.28 16.94 -25.41
C LEU A 81 -34.54 18.25 -26.18
N PHE A 82 -34.41 18.22 -27.51
CA PHE A 82 -34.50 19.44 -28.33
C PHE A 82 -35.92 19.79 -28.79
N GLY A 83 -36.85 18.82 -28.75
CA GLY A 83 -38.25 19.02 -29.13
C GLY A 83 -38.47 19.20 -30.64
N VAL A 84 -37.60 18.63 -31.48
CA VAL A 84 -37.73 18.67 -32.94
C VAL A 84 -38.90 17.77 -33.35
N LYS A 85 -39.90 18.34 -34.02
CA LYS A 85 -41.13 17.62 -34.42
C LYS A 85 -40.97 16.78 -35.69
N GLN A 86 -40.02 17.12 -36.57
CA GLN A 86 -39.75 16.42 -37.83
C GLN A 86 -38.38 15.76 -37.77
N THR A 87 -38.27 14.69 -36.99
CA THR A 87 -37.07 13.85 -36.98
C THR A 87 -37.42 12.48 -37.54
N GLU A 88 -36.69 12.04 -38.56
CA GLU A 88 -36.80 10.68 -39.09
C GLU A 88 -36.11 9.71 -38.13
N SER A 89 -36.77 8.62 -37.78
CA SER A 89 -36.14 7.55 -36.99
C SER A 89 -35.41 6.60 -37.95
N PRO A 90 -34.13 6.28 -37.69
CA PRO A 90 -33.43 5.24 -38.44
C PRO A 90 -33.98 3.83 -38.24
N ALA A 91 -34.91 3.62 -37.31
CA ALA A 91 -35.50 2.32 -36.99
C ALA A 91 -36.88 2.16 -37.65
N HIS A 92 -37.16 0.97 -38.17
CA HIS A 92 -38.44 0.63 -38.77
C HIS A 92 -39.46 0.14 -37.74
N SER A 93 -39.00 -0.37 -36.58
CA SER A 93 -39.86 -0.84 -35.49
C SER A 93 -39.45 -0.33 -34.10
N LYS A 94 -40.39 -0.36 -33.14
CA LYS A 94 -40.11 -0.02 -31.73
C LYS A 94 -39.06 -0.93 -31.09
N ARG A 95 -39.06 -2.22 -31.46
CA ARG A 95 -38.07 -3.21 -30.96
C ARG A 95 -36.67 -2.89 -31.49
N GLU A 96 -36.57 -2.58 -32.78
CA GLU A 96 -35.32 -2.17 -33.42
C GLU A 96 -34.80 -0.84 -32.85
N ALA A 97 -35.68 0.13 -32.59
CA ALA A 97 -35.33 1.39 -31.94
C ALA A 97 -34.73 1.18 -30.54
N TRP A 98 -35.29 0.25 -29.75
CA TRP A 98 -34.76 -0.12 -28.44
C TRP A 98 -33.41 -0.83 -28.55
N LEU A 99 -33.29 -1.80 -29.46
CA LEU A 99 -32.06 -2.54 -29.69
C LEU A 99 -30.92 -1.61 -30.13
N LEU A 100 -31.17 -0.71 -31.08
CA LEU A 100 -30.21 0.29 -31.53
C LEU A 100 -29.79 1.24 -30.41
N GLY A 101 -30.72 1.64 -29.54
CA GLY A 101 -30.42 2.46 -28.36
C GLY A 101 -29.52 1.75 -27.35
N VAL A 102 -29.88 0.53 -26.96
CA VAL A 102 -29.11 -0.30 -26.01
C VAL A 102 -27.73 -0.63 -26.57
N TYR A 103 -27.66 -1.05 -27.83
CA TYR A 103 -26.39 -1.33 -28.50
C TYR A 103 -25.52 -0.07 -28.56
N GLY A 104 -26.07 1.09 -28.93
CA GLY A 104 -25.32 2.34 -29.01
C GLY A 104 -24.71 2.77 -27.68
N ILE A 105 -25.49 2.71 -26.59
CA ILE A 105 -25.01 3.04 -25.24
C ILE A 105 -23.96 2.02 -24.79
N SER A 106 -24.24 0.73 -24.95
CA SER A 106 -23.33 -0.35 -24.53
C SER A 106 -22.00 -0.28 -25.28
N ALA A 107 -22.05 -0.01 -26.60
CA ALA A 107 -20.86 0.15 -27.42
C ALA A 107 -20.03 1.38 -27.03
N MET A 108 -20.68 2.48 -26.64
CA MET A 108 -19.98 3.67 -26.14
C MET A 108 -19.29 3.39 -24.80
N VAL A 109 -20.02 2.82 -23.82
CA VAL A 109 -19.48 2.50 -22.49
C VAL A 109 -18.33 1.50 -22.60
N TYR A 110 -18.53 0.41 -23.34
CA TYR A 110 -17.50 -0.61 -23.52
C TYR A 110 -16.25 -0.03 -24.17
N ARG A 111 -16.41 0.77 -25.24
CA ARG A 111 -15.27 1.42 -25.91
C ARG A 111 -14.51 2.30 -24.92
N THR A 112 -15.21 3.12 -24.14
CA THR A 112 -14.57 3.97 -23.13
C THR A 112 -13.79 3.17 -22.11
N VAL A 113 -14.37 2.09 -21.58
CA VAL A 113 -13.69 1.21 -20.62
C VAL A 113 -12.45 0.55 -21.23
N VAL A 114 -12.54 -0.01 -22.43
CA VAL A 114 -11.41 -0.70 -23.07
C VAL A 114 -10.27 0.24 -23.39
N PHE A 115 -10.52 1.37 -24.06
CA PHE A 115 -9.41 2.30 -24.36
C PHE A 115 -8.86 2.94 -23.10
N ALA A 116 -9.68 3.26 -22.09
CA ALA A 116 -9.16 3.74 -20.81
C ALA A 116 -8.27 2.69 -20.13
N GLY A 117 -8.67 1.42 -20.17
CA GLY A 117 -7.87 0.29 -19.68
C GLY A 117 -6.56 0.12 -20.45
N ILE A 118 -6.59 0.17 -21.78
CA ILE A 118 -5.40 0.09 -22.64
C ILE A 118 -4.47 1.28 -22.38
N ILE A 119 -4.99 2.50 -22.31
CA ILE A 119 -4.19 3.70 -21.98
C ILE A 119 -3.55 3.55 -20.61
N TRP A 120 -4.30 3.10 -19.59
CA TRP A 120 -3.74 2.87 -18.26
C TRP A 120 -2.64 1.82 -18.30
N PHE A 121 -2.90 0.66 -18.90
CA PHE A 121 -1.91 -0.42 -19.02
C PHE A 121 -0.64 0.02 -19.76
N VAL A 122 -0.79 0.70 -20.89
CA VAL A 122 0.33 1.21 -21.68
C VAL A 122 1.05 2.33 -20.95
N ALA A 123 0.35 3.26 -20.29
CA ALA A 123 0.98 4.35 -19.54
C ALA A 123 1.76 3.84 -18.31
N ASP A 124 1.44 2.65 -17.81
CA ASP A 124 2.21 2.04 -16.74
C ASP A 124 3.55 1.48 -17.22
N LYS A 125 3.59 0.92 -18.44
CA LYS A 125 4.81 0.36 -19.05
C LYS A 125 5.63 1.39 -19.85
N TRP A 126 4.96 2.27 -20.58
CA TRP A 126 5.51 3.21 -21.56
C TRP A 126 4.77 4.55 -21.48
N LEU A 127 5.21 5.42 -20.57
CA LEU A 127 4.50 6.66 -20.25
C LEU A 127 4.27 7.54 -21.47
N ILE A 128 5.30 7.81 -22.27
CA ILE A 128 5.22 8.70 -23.44
C ILE A 128 4.18 8.20 -24.45
N VAL A 129 4.18 6.89 -24.73
CA VAL A 129 3.21 6.27 -25.65
C VAL A 129 1.81 6.35 -25.07
N GLY A 130 1.64 6.03 -23.78
CA GLY A 130 0.36 6.15 -23.09
C GLY A 130 -0.19 7.57 -23.09
N PHE A 131 0.66 8.58 -22.86
CA PHE A 131 0.30 9.99 -22.91
C PHE A 131 -0.11 10.41 -24.33
N LEU A 132 0.67 10.05 -25.35
CA LEU A 132 0.34 10.36 -26.74
C LEU A 132 -1.01 9.74 -27.14
N MET A 133 -1.24 8.48 -26.79
CA MET A 133 -2.53 7.82 -27.02
C MET A 133 -3.67 8.51 -26.26
N ALA A 134 -3.45 8.93 -25.02
CA ALA A 134 -4.44 9.66 -24.22
C ALA A 134 -4.81 10.99 -24.87
N VAL A 135 -3.83 11.75 -25.37
CA VAL A 135 -4.06 13.00 -26.11
C VAL A 135 -4.86 12.74 -27.39
N ILE A 136 -4.49 11.73 -28.18
CA ILE A 136 -5.22 11.35 -29.40
C ILE A 136 -6.67 10.95 -29.08
N CYS A 137 -6.88 10.16 -28.03
CA CYS A 137 -8.22 9.76 -27.59
C CYS A 137 -9.03 10.96 -27.09
N LEU A 138 -8.42 11.86 -26.31
CA LEU A 138 -9.04 13.09 -25.83
C LEU A 138 -9.51 13.97 -27.00
N VAL A 139 -8.65 14.17 -28.01
CA VAL A 139 -9.01 14.93 -29.21
C VAL A 139 -10.15 14.26 -29.95
N THR A 140 -10.06 12.94 -30.16
CA THR A 140 -11.04 12.20 -30.98
C THR A 140 -12.39 12.04 -30.29
N TRP A 141 -12.43 11.92 -28.96
CA TRP A 141 -13.65 11.62 -28.20
C TRP A 141 -14.28 12.82 -27.52
N LEU A 142 -13.48 13.85 -27.19
CA LEU A 142 -13.98 15.06 -26.57
C LEU A 142 -14.00 16.23 -27.56
N VAL A 143 -12.86 16.55 -28.18
CA VAL A 143 -12.75 17.75 -29.03
C VAL A 143 -13.56 17.62 -30.32
N VAL A 144 -13.34 16.56 -31.10
CA VAL A 144 -14.02 16.36 -32.40
C VAL A 144 -15.54 16.29 -32.26
N PRO A 145 -16.12 15.52 -31.31
CA PRO A 145 -17.57 15.46 -31.15
C PRO A 145 -18.15 16.79 -30.64
N THR A 146 -17.44 17.51 -29.77
CA THR A 146 -17.87 18.83 -29.29
C THR A 146 -17.89 19.85 -30.43
N VAL A 147 -16.86 19.90 -31.27
CA VAL A 147 -16.82 20.78 -32.45
C VAL A 147 -17.94 20.43 -33.43
N LYS A 148 -18.16 19.13 -33.68
CA LYS A 148 -19.29 18.67 -34.52
C LYS A 148 -20.64 19.05 -33.91
N LEU A 149 -20.81 18.95 -32.60
CA LEU A 149 -22.03 19.33 -31.89
C LEU A 149 -22.27 20.84 -31.97
N VAL A 150 -21.24 21.66 -31.73
CA VAL A 150 -21.32 23.12 -31.85
C VAL A 150 -21.68 23.53 -33.28
N LYS A 151 -21.01 22.94 -34.27
CA LYS A 151 -21.34 23.16 -35.70
C LYS A 151 -22.76 22.72 -36.03
N TYR A 152 -23.21 21.58 -35.49
CA TYR A 152 -24.57 21.09 -35.68
C TYR A 152 -25.61 22.06 -35.10
N LEU A 153 -25.41 22.54 -33.87
CA LEU A 153 -26.30 23.52 -33.23
C LEU A 153 -26.31 24.86 -33.98
N ALA A 154 -25.16 25.28 -34.53
CA ALA A 154 -24.99 26.57 -35.20
C ALA A 154 -25.45 26.59 -36.66
N THR A 155 -25.27 25.49 -37.41
CA THR A 155 -25.43 25.47 -38.88
C THR A 155 -26.65 24.67 -39.34
N GLU A 156 -27.20 23.75 -38.54
CA GLU A 156 -28.26 22.88 -39.03
C GLU A 156 -29.62 23.61 -39.16
N PRO A 157 -30.23 23.64 -40.36
CA PRO A 157 -31.51 24.31 -40.59
C PRO A 157 -32.69 23.61 -39.90
N LYS A 158 -32.59 22.29 -39.64
CA LYS A 158 -33.60 21.51 -38.90
C LYS A 158 -33.83 22.01 -37.48
N LEU A 159 -32.84 22.67 -36.88
CA LEU A 159 -32.91 23.24 -35.54
C LEU A 159 -33.37 24.70 -35.54
N ALA A 160 -33.60 25.35 -36.69
CA ALA A 160 -33.86 26.80 -36.75
C ALA A 160 -35.02 27.25 -35.84
N ARG A 161 -36.06 26.42 -35.67
CA ARG A 161 -37.23 26.72 -34.81
C ARG A 161 -37.05 26.36 -33.32
N THR A 162 -36.10 25.47 -32.98
CA THR A 162 -35.87 24.98 -31.61
C THR A 162 -34.46 25.26 -31.10
N ARG A 163 -33.66 26.05 -31.84
CA ARG A 163 -32.24 26.29 -31.57
C ARG A 163 -31.98 26.82 -30.17
N ALA A 164 -32.78 27.78 -29.71
CA ALA A 164 -32.68 28.33 -28.36
C ALA A 164 -32.88 27.24 -27.28
N ARG A 165 -33.86 26.34 -27.47
CA ARG A 165 -34.10 25.21 -26.56
C ARG A 165 -32.97 24.19 -26.63
N ALA A 166 -32.48 23.85 -27.83
CA ALA A 166 -31.38 22.89 -28.01
C ALA A 166 -30.08 23.40 -27.36
N VAL A 167 -29.73 24.67 -27.59
CA VAL A 167 -28.57 25.32 -26.95
C VAL A 167 -28.76 25.35 -25.44
N LEU A 168 -29.93 25.75 -24.93
CA LEU A 168 -30.20 25.83 -23.50
C LEU A 168 -30.13 24.46 -22.80
N VAL A 169 -30.63 23.39 -23.45
CA VAL A 169 -30.56 22.03 -22.88
C VAL A 169 -29.13 21.50 -22.90
N VAL A 170 -28.36 21.73 -23.98
CA VAL A 170 -26.96 21.28 -24.06
C VAL A 170 -26.08 22.07 -23.09
N CYS A 171 -26.13 23.41 -23.14
CA CYS A 171 -25.34 24.27 -22.26
C CYS A 171 -25.79 24.17 -20.81
N GLY A 172 -27.09 24.11 -20.54
CA GLY A 172 -27.64 23.92 -19.20
C GLY A 172 -27.32 22.55 -18.63
N GLY A 173 -27.38 21.49 -19.44
CA GLY A 173 -26.95 20.15 -19.05
C GLY A 173 -25.46 20.08 -18.75
N ALA A 174 -24.62 20.66 -19.62
CA ALA A 174 -23.18 20.73 -19.40
C ALA A 174 -22.83 21.56 -18.15
N ALA A 175 -23.47 22.72 -17.97
CA ALA A 175 -23.31 23.56 -16.79
C ALA A 175 -23.82 22.87 -15.52
N GLY A 176 -24.92 22.13 -15.59
CA GLY A 176 -25.46 21.36 -14.47
C GLY A 176 -24.53 20.21 -14.05
N ILE A 177 -23.97 19.47 -15.00
CA ILE A 177 -22.95 18.45 -14.72
C ILE A 177 -21.70 19.08 -14.12
N LEU A 178 -21.22 20.18 -14.71
CA LEU A 178 -20.05 20.89 -14.20
C LEU A 178 -20.31 21.40 -12.77
N ALA A 179 -21.45 22.04 -12.53
CA ALA A 179 -21.87 22.53 -11.22
C ALA A 179 -22.00 21.40 -10.19
N PHE A 180 -22.56 20.25 -10.59
CA PHE A 180 -22.62 19.07 -9.74
C PHE A 180 -21.21 18.59 -9.35
N LEU A 181 -20.31 18.49 -10.32
CA LEU A 181 -18.92 18.03 -10.10
C LEU A 181 -18.07 19.03 -9.31
N THR A 182 -18.37 20.33 -9.37
CA THR A 182 -17.62 21.40 -8.69
C THR A 182 -18.18 21.79 -7.33
N PHE A 183 -19.49 21.72 -7.12
CA PHE A 183 -20.12 22.27 -5.91
C PHE A 183 -20.69 21.21 -4.98
N VAL A 184 -21.07 20.01 -5.46
CA VAL A 184 -21.66 18.99 -4.58
C VAL A 184 -20.55 18.30 -3.79
N PRO A 185 -20.50 18.50 -2.45
CA PRO A 185 -19.43 17.95 -1.63
C PRO A 185 -19.76 16.49 -1.32
N LEU A 186 -18.93 15.57 -1.81
CA LEU A 186 -19.10 14.14 -1.57
C LEU A 186 -18.20 13.66 -0.43
N PRO A 187 -18.64 12.68 0.38
CA PRO A 187 -17.83 12.11 1.46
C PRO A 187 -16.45 11.66 0.95
N HIS A 188 -15.40 12.13 1.63
CA HIS A 188 -14.02 11.78 1.31
C HIS A 188 -13.39 11.02 2.48
N HIS A 189 -12.69 9.95 2.16
CA HIS A 189 -11.96 9.16 3.14
C HIS A 189 -10.76 8.52 2.46
N PHE A 190 -9.72 8.27 3.25
CA PHE A 190 -8.60 7.44 2.84
C PHE A 190 -8.34 6.39 3.91
N ARG A 191 -7.62 5.34 3.53
CA ARG A 191 -7.30 4.22 4.41
C ARG A 191 -5.79 4.10 4.49
N ALA A 192 -5.30 3.77 5.68
CA ALA A 192 -3.91 3.42 5.90
C ALA A 192 -3.84 2.12 6.70
N SER A 193 -2.75 1.39 6.52
CA SER A 193 -2.49 0.18 7.30
C SER A 193 -1.70 0.57 8.55
N GLY A 194 -1.87 -0.19 9.62
CA GLY A 194 -1.21 0.11 10.88
C GLY A 194 -1.25 -1.05 11.85
N VAL A 195 -0.62 -0.83 12.99
CA VAL A 195 -0.42 -1.85 14.01
C VAL A 195 -0.81 -1.32 15.38
N VAL A 196 -1.44 -2.19 16.18
CA VAL A 196 -1.70 -1.97 17.59
C VAL A 196 -0.40 -2.15 18.37
N GLN A 197 -0.02 -1.15 19.15
CA GLN A 197 1.13 -1.17 20.03
C GLN A 197 0.68 -0.80 21.43
N ALA A 198 1.21 -1.47 22.45
CA ALA A 198 1.06 -0.95 23.80
C ALA A 198 1.79 0.38 23.92
N LYS A 199 1.29 1.29 24.76
CA LYS A 199 1.96 2.56 25.04
C LYS A 199 3.32 2.36 25.70
N THR A 200 3.43 1.34 26.56
CA THR A 200 4.67 0.95 27.22
C THR A 200 4.97 -0.50 26.88
N TRP A 201 6.05 -0.70 26.13
CA TRP A 201 6.56 -2.01 25.80
C TRP A 201 8.08 -1.94 25.62
N GLY A 202 8.72 -3.10 25.75
CA GLY A 202 10.17 -3.19 25.60
C GLY A 202 10.60 -4.59 25.23
N GLN A 203 11.66 -4.68 24.43
CA GLN A 203 12.31 -5.94 24.14
C GLN A 203 13.25 -6.33 25.28
N VAL A 204 13.17 -7.59 25.70
CA VAL A 204 14.10 -8.15 26.68
C VAL A 204 15.26 -8.74 25.93
N ILE A 205 16.43 -8.17 26.19
CA ILE A 205 17.71 -8.57 25.62
C ILE A 205 18.70 -8.81 26.77
N PRO A 206 19.58 -9.82 26.67
CA PRO A 206 20.60 -10.05 27.66
C PRO A 206 21.72 -9.01 27.50
N GLU A 207 22.21 -8.48 28.61
CA GLU A 207 23.28 -7.47 28.64
C GLU A 207 24.68 -8.11 28.70
N ALA A 208 24.76 -9.41 29.02
CA ALA A 208 25.95 -10.24 28.98
C ALA A 208 25.70 -11.53 28.17
N SER A 209 26.77 -12.17 27.69
CA SER A 209 26.68 -13.47 27.02
C SER A 209 26.83 -14.61 28.03
N GLY A 210 26.10 -15.71 27.84
CA GLY A 210 26.14 -16.87 28.72
C GLY A 210 25.13 -17.95 28.33
N GLU A 211 25.18 -19.08 29.01
CA GLU A 211 24.23 -20.18 28.85
C GLU A 211 23.01 -19.98 29.74
N VAL A 212 21.79 -20.18 29.22
CA VAL A 212 20.56 -20.08 30.04
C VAL A 212 20.47 -21.29 30.97
N VAL A 213 20.63 -21.06 32.28
CA VAL A 213 20.55 -22.11 33.30
C VAL A 213 19.11 -22.32 33.75
N GLU A 214 18.40 -21.22 34.01
CA GLU A 214 17.10 -21.27 34.66
C GLU A 214 16.18 -20.15 34.17
N ILE A 215 14.89 -20.50 34.03
CA ILE A 215 13.82 -19.56 33.71
C ILE A 215 13.02 -19.34 34.98
N LEU A 216 13.07 -18.12 35.51
CA LEU A 216 12.50 -17.75 36.81
C LEU A 216 11.05 -17.25 36.69
N ALA A 217 10.73 -16.57 35.58
CA ALA A 217 9.39 -16.08 35.29
C ALA A 217 8.70 -16.90 34.19
N ARG A 218 7.43 -17.24 34.39
CA ARG A 218 6.62 -17.95 33.39
C ARG A 218 6.19 -16.99 32.27
N PRO A 219 6.31 -17.38 30.99
CA PRO A 219 5.70 -16.63 29.89
C PRO A 219 4.19 -16.45 30.08
N GLY A 220 3.66 -15.36 29.53
CA GLY A 220 2.25 -14.95 29.61
C GLY A 220 1.81 -14.39 30.97
N HIS A 221 2.68 -14.32 31.97
CA HIS A 221 2.34 -13.82 33.30
C HIS A 221 2.79 -12.37 33.51
N PRO A 222 2.11 -11.62 34.41
CA PRO A 222 2.53 -10.29 34.78
C PRO A 222 3.86 -10.33 35.56
N VAL A 223 4.74 -9.41 35.23
CA VAL A 223 6.04 -9.19 35.87
C VAL A 223 6.18 -7.74 36.30
N ARG A 224 6.92 -7.50 37.38
CA ARG A 224 7.24 -6.17 37.89
C ARG A 224 8.62 -5.70 37.44
N ALA A 225 8.83 -4.40 37.37
CA ALA A 225 10.14 -3.80 37.14
C ALA A 225 11.17 -4.35 38.14
N GLY A 226 12.34 -4.74 37.63
CA GLY A 226 13.42 -5.36 38.40
C GLY A 226 13.26 -6.86 38.69
N GLN A 227 12.09 -7.46 38.38
CA GLN A 227 11.87 -8.88 38.60
C GLN A 227 12.79 -9.73 37.71
N PRO A 228 13.51 -10.72 38.26
CA PRO A 228 14.29 -11.68 37.48
C PRO A 228 13.40 -12.51 36.54
N LEU A 229 13.77 -12.58 35.26
CA LEU A 229 13.05 -13.36 34.25
C LEU A 229 13.75 -14.69 33.99
N LEU A 230 15.07 -14.64 33.81
CA LEU A 230 15.92 -15.80 33.61
C LEU A 230 17.32 -15.53 34.13
N ARG A 231 18.02 -16.62 34.44
CA ARG A 231 19.38 -16.63 34.92
C ARG A 231 20.26 -17.34 33.91
N MET A 232 21.33 -16.66 33.53
CA MET A 232 22.39 -17.18 32.69
C MET A 232 23.61 -17.49 33.54
N ASP A 233 24.49 -18.33 33.02
CA ASP A 233 25.80 -18.60 33.59
C ASP A 233 26.87 -18.44 32.51
N ASN A 234 28.02 -17.90 32.91
CA ASN A 234 29.17 -17.78 32.03
C ASN A 234 30.40 -18.30 32.80
N PRO A 235 30.88 -19.51 32.46
CA PRO A 235 31.97 -20.15 33.22
C PRO A 235 33.30 -19.39 33.09
N GLU A 236 33.45 -18.49 32.11
CA GLU A 236 34.67 -17.70 31.92
C GLU A 236 34.75 -16.47 32.84
N LEU A 237 33.61 -15.92 33.28
CA LEU A 237 33.58 -14.68 34.07
C LEU A 237 34.20 -14.86 35.46
N GLY A 238 34.01 -16.01 36.11
CA GLY A 238 34.59 -16.30 37.41
C GLY A 238 36.13 -16.27 37.40
N PRO A 239 36.78 -17.06 36.53
CA PRO A 239 38.23 -17.02 36.34
C PRO A 239 38.76 -15.63 35.93
N GLN A 240 38.10 -14.94 35.00
CA GLN A 240 38.51 -13.59 34.57
C GLN A 240 38.45 -12.58 35.72
N LEU A 241 37.42 -12.65 36.57
CA LEU A 241 37.30 -11.78 37.73
C LEU A 241 38.39 -12.06 38.77
N ALA A 242 38.72 -13.34 39.00
CA ALA A 242 39.80 -13.74 39.89
C ALA A 242 41.17 -13.25 39.41
N GLU A 243 41.45 -13.38 38.11
CA GLU A 243 42.66 -12.86 37.47
C GLU A 243 42.75 -11.33 37.60
N ALA A 244 41.67 -10.62 37.24
CA ALA A 244 41.63 -9.15 37.33
C ALA A 244 41.85 -8.64 38.77
N ARG A 245 41.29 -9.33 39.77
CA ARG A 245 41.52 -9.04 41.20
C ARG A 245 42.97 -9.27 41.61
N ALA A 246 43.59 -10.37 41.16
CA ALA A 246 45.00 -10.64 41.42
C ALA A 246 45.91 -9.57 40.79
N THR A 247 45.66 -9.16 39.54
CA THR A 247 46.39 -8.08 38.87
C THR A 247 46.22 -6.74 39.59
N ALA A 248 45.00 -6.40 40.02
CA ALA A 248 44.76 -5.18 40.77
C ALA A 248 45.53 -5.17 42.10
N GLN A 249 45.60 -6.31 42.79
CA GLN A 249 46.38 -6.46 44.02
C GLN A 249 47.88 -6.32 43.77
N GLU A 250 48.43 -6.90 42.70
CA GLU A 250 49.83 -6.75 42.31
C GLU A 250 50.18 -5.28 42.01
N VAL A 251 49.34 -4.60 41.23
CA VAL A 251 49.53 -3.18 40.88
C VAL A 251 49.41 -2.29 42.12
N GLU A 252 48.48 -2.60 43.03
CA GLU A 252 48.32 -1.89 44.30
C GLU A 252 49.57 -2.01 45.18
N ILE A 253 50.16 -3.21 45.29
CA ILE A 253 51.39 -3.44 46.05
C ILE A 253 52.55 -2.63 45.44
N ARG A 254 52.71 -2.65 44.10
CA ARG A 254 53.74 -1.88 43.40
C ARG A 254 53.55 -0.37 43.57
N TRP A 255 52.31 0.11 43.53
CA TRP A 255 51.96 1.51 43.78
C TRP A 255 52.34 1.95 45.20
N ARG A 256 52.00 1.14 46.22
CA ARG A 256 52.38 1.42 47.62
C ARG A 256 53.89 1.39 47.85
N ALA A 257 54.60 0.49 47.19
CA ALA A 257 56.07 0.46 47.24
C ALA A 257 56.67 1.73 46.60
N ALA A 258 56.13 2.18 45.46
CA ALA A 258 56.58 3.40 44.78
C ALA A 258 56.30 4.67 45.59
N LEU A 259 55.26 4.69 46.43
CA LEU A 259 54.98 5.81 47.35
C LEU A 259 56.09 6.03 48.40
N GLN A 260 56.89 5.00 48.71
CA GLN A 260 58.03 5.07 49.63
C GLN A 260 59.38 5.29 48.88
N GLY A 261 59.35 5.42 47.55
CA GLY A 261 60.53 5.47 46.69
C GLY A 261 60.46 6.52 45.57
N ASP A 262 60.66 6.10 44.31
CA ASP A 262 60.84 6.97 43.13
C ASP A 262 59.53 7.58 42.59
N ALA A 263 59.41 8.91 42.73
CA ALA A 263 58.26 9.70 42.30
C ALA A 263 57.99 9.66 40.78
N ALA A 264 59.00 9.39 39.94
CA ALA A 264 58.83 9.34 38.49
C ALA A 264 57.97 8.14 38.03
N SER A 265 57.97 7.06 38.80
CA SER A 265 57.19 5.83 38.53
C SER A 265 55.72 5.91 38.95
N LEU A 266 55.35 6.97 39.68
CA LEU A 266 54.04 7.06 40.30
C LEU A 266 52.90 7.19 39.27
N LYS A 267 52.93 8.21 38.43
CA LYS A 267 51.82 8.52 37.51
C LYS A 267 51.43 7.33 36.60
N PRO A 268 52.38 6.56 36.02
CA PRO A 268 52.04 5.34 35.27
C PRO A 268 51.40 4.23 36.11
N LEU A 269 51.87 4.01 37.35
CA LEU A 269 51.32 2.98 38.25
C LEU A 269 49.90 3.33 38.72
N GLN A 270 49.63 4.62 38.99
CA GLN A 270 48.29 5.09 39.29
C GLN A 270 47.32 4.82 38.13
N SER A 271 47.72 5.13 36.89
CA SER A 271 46.91 4.86 35.70
C SER A 271 46.62 3.36 35.50
N ARG A 272 47.62 2.50 35.76
CA ARG A 272 47.44 1.03 35.74
C ARG A 272 46.48 0.55 36.81
N ARG A 273 46.57 1.10 38.03
CA ARG A 273 45.66 0.79 39.14
C ARG A 273 44.22 1.15 38.78
N GLU A 274 44.01 2.37 38.29
CA GLU A 274 42.69 2.83 37.86
C GLU A 274 42.12 1.95 36.73
N SER A 275 42.96 1.54 35.79
CA SER A 275 42.56 0.63 34.70
C SER A 275 42.17 -0.76 35.22
N ALA A 276 42.93 -1.31 36.17
CA ALA A 276 42.64 -2.62 36.78
C ALA A 276 41.32 -2.59 37.60
N LEU A 277 41.09 -1.52 38.37
CA LEU A 277 39.84 -1.33 39.11
C LEU A 277 38.63 -1.18 38.18
N LYS A 278 38.77 -0.44 37.08
CA LYS A 278 37.72 -0.33 36.04
C LYS A 278 37.42 -1.67 35.38
N LEU A 279 38.42 -2.53 35.19
CA LEU A 279 38.21 -3.88 34.65
C LEU A 279 37.41 -4.74 35.63
N ILE A 280 37.72 -4.71 36.92
CA ILE A 280 36.95 -5.41 37.96
C ILE A 280 35.50 -4.91 37.97
N GLU A 281 35.28 -3.59 38.01
CA GLU A 281 33.94 -3.01 38.00
C GLU A 281 33.13 -3.45 36.76
N ARG A 282 33.79 -3.51 35.59
CA ARG A 282 33.15 -3.99 34.35
C ARG A 282 32.77 -5.47 34.45
N LEU A 283 33.66 -6.33 34.91
CA LEU A 283 33.41 -7.77 35.03
C LEU A 283 32.34 -8.07 36.09
N GLU A 284 32.31 -7.32 37.19
CA GLU A 284 31.26 -7.42 38.22
C GLU A 284 29.89 -7.02 37.63
N LYS A 285 29.82 -5.93 36.86
CA LYS A 285 28.59 -5.55 36.15
C LYS A 285 28.16 -6.59 35.11
N GLU A 286 29.10 -7.17 34.36
CA GLU A 286 28.80 -8.25 33.43
C GLU A 286 28.27 -9.50 34.16
N GLN A 287 28.80 -9.82 35.34
CA GLN A 287 28.31 -10.91 36.19
C GLN A 287 26.91 -10.65 36.74
N GLU A 288 26.62 -9.43 37.20
CA GLU A 288 25.27 -9.04 37.63
C GLU A 288 24.26 -9.10 36.46
N SER A 289 24.73 -8.76 35.26
CA SER A 289 23.97 -8.77 34.01
C SER A 289 23.62 -10.17 33.50
N LEU A 290 24.17 -11.24 34.10
CA LEU A 290 23.75 -12.63 33.83
C LEU A 290 22.33 -12.91 34.32
N VAL A 291 21.79 -12.09 35.24
CA VAL A 291 20.39 -12.14 35.64
C VAL A 291 19.60 -11.14 34.81
N VAL A 292 18.88 -11.63 33.81
CA VAL A 292 18.04 -10.78 32.96
C VAL A 292 16.77 -10.40 33.72
N ARG A 293 16.53 -9.09 33.87
CA ARG A 293 15.43 -8.52 34.65
C ARG A 293 14.45 -7.75 33.76
N ALA A 294 13.20 -7.67 34.22
CA ALA A 294 12.19 -6.82 33.61
C ALA A 294 12.53 -5.33 33.79
N ARG A 295 12.45 -4.54 32.72
CA ARG A 295 12.72 -3.09 32.74
C ARG A 295 11.52 -2.24 33.18
N HIS A 296 10.31 -2.77 33.02
CA HIS A 296 9.07 -2.12 33.42
C HIS A 296 8.02 -3.19 33.78
N ASP A 297 6.92 -2.75 34.38
CA ASP A 297 5.78 -3.60 34.67
C ASP A 297 5.06 -4.01 33.38
N GLY A 298 4.53 -5.23 33.31
CA GLY A 298 3.76 -5.69 32.15
C GLY A 298 3.67 -7.20 32.08
N ILE A 299 3.22 -7.73 30.94
CA ILE A 299 3.12 -9.16 30.66
C ILE A 299 4.37 -9.62 29.92
N TRP A 300 5.02 -10.68 30.41
CA TRP A 300 6.19 -11.27 29.77
C TRP A 300 5.78 -12.20 28.61
N ILE A 301 6.06 -11.79 27.37
CA ILE A 301 5.73 -12.54 26.15
C ILE A 301 7.04 -13.05 25.53
N ALA A 302 7.33 -14.33 25.74
CA ALA A 302 8.52 -14.98 25.20
C ALA A 302 8.17 -16.39 24.68
N PRO A 303 7.72 -16.51 23.42
CA PRO A 303 7.38 -17.79 22.82
C PRO A 303 8.63 -18.67 22.69
N GLY A 304 8.56 -19.93 23.16
CA GLY A 304 9.67 -20.87 23.05
C GLY A 304 10.85 -20.56 23.97
N VAL A 305 10.68 -19.73 25.01
CA VAL A 305 11.76 -19.44 25.98
C VAL A 305 12.23 -20.72 26.68
N GLU A 306 11.35 -21.71 26.82
CA GLU A 306 11.66 -23.02 27.40
C GLU A 306 12.75 -23.76 26.61
N ASP A 307 12.76 -23.61 25.28
CA ASP A 307 13.73 -24.24 24.38
C ASP A 307 15.11 -23.56 24.44
N LEU A 308 15.19 -22.38 25.05
CA LEU A 308 16.44 -21.66 25.26
C LEU A 308 17.25 -22.21 26.43
N ARG A 309 16.67 -23.06 27.30
CA ARG A 309 17.43 -23.69 28.38
C ARG A 309 18.62 -24.45 27.81
N ARG A 310 19.78 -24.28 28.45
CA ARG A 310 21.07 -24.84 28.05
C ARG A 310 21.57 -24.38 26.68
N ARG A 311 21.05 -23.26 26.17
CA ARG A 311 21.59 -22.61 24.97
C ARG A 311 22.43 -21.41 25.36
N TRP A 312 23.51 -21.22 24.61
CA TRP A 312 24.33 -20.03 24.68
C TRP A 312 23.60 -18.85 24.03
N MET A 313 23.39 -17.78 24.79
CA MET A 313 22.81 -16.53 24.31
C MET A 313 23.90 -15.47 24.27
N THR A 314 23.99 -14.76 23.14
CA THR A 314 24.89 -13.62 23.01
C THR A 314 24.22 -12.34 23.47
N ARG A 315 25.02 -11.42 24.02
CA ARG A 315 24.58 -10.07 24.36
C ARG A 315 23.79 -9.44 23.21
N GLY A 316 22.63 -8.88 23.53
CA GLY A 316 21.75 -8.20 22.56
C GLY A 316 20.77 -9.10 21.82
N THR A 317 20.79 -10.42 22.04
CA THR A 317 19.82 -11.32 21.40
C THR A 317 18.40 -11.11 21.93
N ALA A 318 17.42 -11.06 21.05
CA ALA A 318 16.01 -10.95 21.41
C ALA A 318 15.50 -12.21 22.14
N LEU A 319 15.11 -12.07 23.42
CA LEU A 319 14.53 -13.18 24.20
C LEU A 319 12.99 -13.12 24.23
N GLY A 320 12.42 -11.93 24.14
CA GLY A 320 10.98 -11.72 24.21
C GLY A 320 10.61 -10.25 24.37
N LEU A 321 9.36 -9.98 24.70
CA LEU A 321 8.78 -8.66 24.90
C LEU A 321 8.12 -8.58 26.27
N ILE A 322 8.21 -7.42 26.92
CA ILE A 322 7.31 -7.07 28.02
C ILE A 322 6.35 -6.03 27.50
N VAL A 323 5.05 -6.24 27.71
CA VAL A 323 3.99 -5.40 27.17
C VAL A 323 3.06 -5.00 28.30
N ASP A 324 2.85 -3.70 28.50
CA ASP A 324 1.83 -3.20 29.42
C ASP A 324 0.43 -3.30 28.77
N PRO A 325 -0.50 -4.08 29.33
CA PRO A 325 -1.86 -4.22 28.80
C PRO A 325 -2.78 -3.03 29.12
N ALA A 326 -2.35 -2.05 29.93
CA ALA A 326 -3.22 -0.98 30.42
C ALA A 326 -3.65 0.02 29.32
N ALA A 327 -2.77 0.29 28.35
CA ALA A 327 -3.03 1.27 27.30
C ALA A 327 -2.42 0.85 25.96
N PHE A 328 -3.22 0.95 24.90
CA PHE A 328 -2.82 0.67 23.53
C PHE A 328 -3.00 1.90 22.63
N GLU A 329 -2.10 2.01 21.68
CA GLU A 329 -2.05 3.02 20.63
C GLU A 329 -2.04 2.32 19.28
N PHE A 330 -2.62 2.96 18.27
CA PHE A 330 -2.57 2.48 16.90
C PHE A 330 -1.58 3.33 16.11
N SER A 331 -0.52 2.70 15.62
CA SER A 331 0.47 3.34 14.76
C SER A 331 0.14 3.04 13.30
N ALA A 332 -0.42 4.02 12.60
CA ALA A 332 -0.74 3.95 11.18
C ALA A 332 0.44 4.43 10.31
N THR A 333 0.76 3.69 9.25
CA THR A 333 1.76 4.05 8.25
C THR A 333 1.07 4.78 7.10
N VAL A 334 1.21 6.11 7.06
CA VAL A 334 0.57 6.94 6.03
C VAL A 334 1.61 7.41 5.02
N LEU A 335 1.34 7.16 3.74
CA LEU A 335 2.21 7.60 2.64
C LEU A 335 2.18 9.12 2.48
N GLN A 336 3.30 9.67 2.01
CA GLN A 336 3.50 11.12 1.82
C GLN A 336 2.35 11.81 1.06
N ALA A 337 1.79 11.17 0.03
CA ALA A 337 0.69 11.73 -0.77
C ALA A 337 -0.61 12.01 0.00
N ASP A 338 -0.83 11.30 1.13
CA ASP A 338 -2.02 11.45 1.98
C ASP A 338 -1.72 12.23 3.26
N VAL A 339 -0.45 12.28 3.70
CA VAL A 339 0.00 12.96 4.93
C VAL A 339 -0.22 14.47 4.89
N ASP A 340 -0.03 15.11 3.72
CA ASP A 340 -0.32 16.55 3.52
C ASP A 340 -1.75 16.91 3.95
N ARG A 341 -2.68 15.97 3.83
CA ARG A 341 -4.09 16.18 4.20
C ARG A 341 -4.29 16.13 5.71
N ILE A 342 -3.48 15.34 6.42
CA ILE A 342 -3.47 15.21 7.87
C ILE A 342 -2.81 16.43 8.51
N PHE A 343 -1.71 16.94 7.95
CA PHE A 343 -1.08 18.14 8.48
C PHE A 343 -1.95 19.40 8.33
N LYS A 344 -2.72 19.50 7.23
CA LYS A 344 -3.56 20.68 6.96
C LYS A 344 -4.89 20.68 7.73
N GLN A 345 -5.35 19.52 8.21
CA GLN A 345 -6.62 19.38 8.92
C GLN A 345 -6.40 18.57 10.19
N GLN A 346 -6.61 19.19 11.36
CA GLN A 346 -6.61 18.46 12.63
C GLN A 346 -7.81 17.51 12.64
N PHE A 347 -7.52 16.20 12.70
CA PHE A 347 -8.55 15.17 12.80
C PHE A 347 -8.64 14.70 14.25
N PRO A 348 -9.78 14.92 14.94
CA PRO A 348 -9.92 14.47 16.32
C PRO A 348 -10.19 12.96 16.44
N THR A 349 -10.68 12.31 15.37
CA THR A 349 -11.08 10.89 15.42
C THR A 349 -10.80 10.14 14.11
N ALA A 350 -10.45 8.86 14.25
CA ALA A 350 -10.37 7.91 13.15
C ALA A 350 -10.97 6.55 13.55
N GLN A 351 -11.31 5.74 12.56
CA GLN A 351 -11.94 4.43 12.79
C GLN A 351 -11.01 3.31 12.36
N VAL A 352 -10.79 2.33 13.23
CA VAL A 352 -9.95 1.15 12.96
C VAL A 352 -10.80 -0.10 12.91
N ARG A 353 -10.40 -0.98 12.01
CA ARG A 353 -10.79 -2.39 12.01
C ARG A 353 -9.53 -3.24 12.03
N LEU A 354 -9.48 -4.17 12.99
CA LEU A 354 -8.34 -5.08 13.13
C LEU A 354 -8.55 -6.32 12.26
N PHE A 355 -7.47 -6.89 11.77
CA PHE A 355 -7.57 -8.18 11.08
C PHE A 355 -8.01 -9.28 12.07
N GLY A 356 -8.90 -10.16 11.61
CA GLY A 356 -9.58 -11.17 12.43
C GLY A 356 -10.90 -10.69 13.08
N GLU A 357 -11.11 -9.38 13.22
CA GLU A 357 -12.32 -8.80 13.80
C GLU A 357 -12.77 -7.58 12.98
N ALA A 358 -13.22 -7.86 11.76
CA ALA A 358 -13.57 -6.83 10.77
C ALA A 358 -14.93 -6.17 11.02
N ASP A 359 -15.79 -6.81 11.83
CA ASP A 359 -17.15 -6.34 12.12
C ASP A 359 -17.16 -5.20 13.13
N GLU A 360 -16.23 -5.23 14.09
CA GLU A 360 -16.12 -4.24 15.15
C GLU A 360 -15.39 -2.97 14.68
N VAL A 361 -15.94 -1.81 15.03
CA VAL A 361 -15.35 -0.50 14.68
C VAL A 361 -14.79 0.15 15.92
N ILE A 362 -13.47 0.23 16.00
CA ILE A 362 -12.76 0.81 17.13
C ILE A 362 -12.46 2.28 16.84
N GLN A 363 -12.77 3.17 17.77
CA GLN A 363 -12.46 4.60 17.62
C GLN A 363 -11.05 4.89 18.14
N ILE A 364 -10.27 5.61 17.33
CA ILE A 364 -9.02 6.25 17.76
C ILE A 364 -9.30 7.70 18.11
N LYS A 365 -8.74 8.15 19.24
CA LYS A 365 -8.69 9.55 19.67
C LYS A 365 -7.26 10.07 19.72
N ASP A 366 -7.11 11.38 19.85
CA ASP A 366 -5.82 12.07 20.04
C ASP A 366 -4.77 11.68 19.00
N LEU A 367 -5.15 11.80 17.72
CA LEU A 367 -4.26 11.52 16.60
C LEU A 367 -3.11 12.54 16.57
N GLN A 368 -1.89 12.01 16.65
CA GLN A 368 -0.65 12.77 16.56
C GLN A 368 0.15 12.27 15.37
N VAL A 369 0.56 13.19 14.50
CA VAL A 369 1.47 12.88 13.41
C VAL A 369 2.88 13.01 13.94
N VAL A 370 3.67 11.95 13.83
CA VAL A 370 5.09 12.00 14.18
C VAL A 370 5.81 12.85 13.13
N PRO A 371 6.42 13.99 13.52
CA PRO A 371 7.13 14.83 12.58
C PRO A 371 8.42 14.11 12.14
N GLY A 372 8.53 13.82 10.85
CA GLY A 372 9.71 13.18 10.25
C GLY A 372 9.34 11.97 9.38
N GLU A 373 9.96 11.91 8.20
CA GLU A 373 9.83 10.76 7.31
C GLU A 373 10.52 9.54 7.93
N GLN A 374 9.79 8.42 7.97
CA GLN A 374 10.28 7.14 8.44
C GLN A 374 10.41 6.17 7.27
N ARG A 375 11.41 5.30 7.35
CA ARG A 375 11.60 4.18 6.40
C ARG A 375 11.48 2.82 7.06
N THR A 376 11.60 2.73 8.38
CA THR A 376 11.54 1.47 9.10
C THR A 376 10.13 1.24 9.64
N LEU A 377 9.46 0.21 9.15
CA LEU A 377 8.12 -0.18 9.59
C LEU A 377 8.14 -0.66 11.05
N PRO A 378 7.12 -0.32 11.85
CA PRO A 378 7.00 -0.81 13.22
C PRO A 378 7.00 -2.35 13.31
N THR A 379 6.32 -3.01 12.37
CA THR A 379 6.27 -4.46 12.24
C THR A 379 6.43 -4.89 10.77
N PRO A 380 7.15 -5.99 10.49
CA PRO A 380 7.26 -6.54 9.14
C PRO A 380 5.90 -6.96 8.55
N ALA A 381 4.89 -7.22 9.40
CA ALA A 381 3.53 -7.56 8.99
C ALA A 381 2.81 -6.44 8.21
N LEU A 382 3.32 -5.20 8.24
CA LEU A 382 2.79 -4.10 7.42
C LEU A 382 3.38 -4.08 6.01
N GLY A 383 4.51 -4.75 5.79
CA GLY A 383 5.18 -4.86 4.50
C GLY A 383 4.56 -5.93 3.60
N TRP A 384 4.73 -5.81 2.29
CA TRP A 384 4.25 -6.79 1.30
C TRP A 384 4.74 -8.22 1.59
N GLN A 385 5.98 -8.38 2.06
CA GLN A 385 6.51 -9.69 2.46
C GLN A 385 5.74 -10.31 3.63
N GLY A 386 5.20 -9.49 4.54
CA GLY A 386 4.39 -9.93 5.67
C GLY A 386 2.88 -9.94 5.42
N GLY A 387 2.43 -9.74 4.17
CA GLY A 387 1.02 -9.69 3.79
C GLY A 387 0.34 -8.32 3.99
N GLY A 388 1.09 -7.28 4.31
CA GLY A 388 0.60 -5.91 4.43
C GLY A 388 0.54 -5.17 3.08
N ASP A 389 0.14 -3.89 3.12
CA ASP A 389 -0.05 -3.06 1.91
C ASP A 389 1.17 -2.19 1.57
N VAL A 390 2.19 -2.12 2.44
CA VAL A 390 3.35 -1.23 2.24
C VAL A 390 4.43 -1.94 1.44
N ALA A 391 4.87 -1.34 0.33
CA ALA A 391 5.99 -1.84 -0.45
C ALA A 391 7.28 -1.77 0.38
N VAL A 392 8.07 -2.85 0.38
CA VAL A 392 9.34 -2.96 1.11
C VAL A 392 10.51 -3.06 0.14
N SER A 393 11.69 -2.62 0.58
CA SER A 393 12.93 -2.75 -0.19
C SER A 393 13.25 -4.22 -0.45
N MET A 394 13.71 -4.53 -1.66
CA MET A 394 14.11 -5.88 -2.07
C MET A 394 15.46 -6.30 -1.46
N GLU A 395 16.24 -5.35 -0.94
CA GLU A 395 17.55 -5.61 -0.30
C GLU A 395 17.40 -6.06 1.16
N ASP A 396 16.26 -5.75 1.80
CA ASP A 396 16.01 -6.08 3.20
C ASP A 396 15.30 -7.45 3.32
N GLN A 397 16.04 -8.44 3.81
CA GLN A 397 15.52 -9.79 4.06
C GLN A 397 14.50 -9.84 5.21
N GLN A 398 14.48 -8.84 6.10
CA GLN A 398 13.54 -8.79 7.23
C GLN A 398 12.22 -8.11 6.85
N GLY A 399 12.12 -7.47 5.67
CA GLY A 399 10.90 -6.83 5.19
C GLY A 399 10.41 -5.67 6.06
N ARG A 400 11.32 -4.97 6.77
CA ARG A 400 10.96 -3.84 7.64
C ARG A 400 11.22 -2.50 6.97
N THR A 401 12.13 -2.45 6.01
CA THR A 401 12.47 -1.22 5.32
C THR A 401 11.46 -0.95 4.20
N ALA A 402 10.64 0.09 4.35
CA ALA A 402 9.70 0.55 3.34
C ALA A 402 10.44 1.08 2.10
N ALA A 403 9.93 0.79 0.91
CA ALA A 403 10.47 1.25 -0.36
C ALA A 403 10.26 2.77 -0.56
N GLU A 404 9.15 3.30 -0.04
CA GLU A 404 8.84 4.73 -0.04
C GLU A 404 8.79 5.24 1.41
N PRO A 405 9.25 6.48 1.68
CA PRO A 405 9.11 7.09 3.00
C PRO A 405 7.64 7.25 3.38
N PHE A 406 7.34 7.04 4.65
CA PHE A 406 6.01 7.20 5.23
C PHE A 406 6.08 8.04 6.51
N PHE A 407 4.94 8.55 6.96
CA PHE A 407 4.81 9.19 8.25
C PHE A 407 3.97 8.31 9.17
N ALA A 408 4.42 8.18 10.42
CA ALA A 408 3.67 7.48 11.44
C ALA A 408 2.60 8.42 12.03
N VAL A 409 1.35 7.96 12.04
CA VAL A 409 0.25 8.62 12.73
C VAL A 409 -0.17 7.74 13.89
N ILE A 410 0.02 8.22 15.11
CA ILE A 410 -0.24 7.48 16.33
C ILE A 410 -1.50 8.05 16.96
N GLY A 411 -2.38 7.20 17.48
CA GLY A 411 -3.48 7.67 18.31
C GLY A 411 -3.95 6.61 19.29
N GLN A 412 -4.62 7.05 20.35
CA GLN A 412 -5.05 6.20 21.45
C GLN A 412 -6.28 5.39 21.07
N ILE A 413 -6.21 4.07 21.32
CA ILE A 413 -7.31 3.16 21.05
C ILE A 413 -8.27 3.19 22.25
N THR A 414 -9.55 3.44 22.00
CA THR A 414 -10.57 3.22 23.04
C THR A 414 -10.87 1.72 23.10
N PRO A 415 -10.59 1.03 24.23
CA PRO A 415 -10.81 -0.42 24.32
C PRO A 415 -12.30 -0.76 24.17
N VAL A 416 -12.58 -1.83 23.43
CA VAL A 416 -13.92 -2.40 23.23
C VAL A 416 -13.89 -3.80 23.83
N GLU A 417 -14.84 -4.13 24.71
CA GLU A 417 -14.85 -5.40 25.46
C GLU A 417 -14.87 -6.65 24.55
N SER A 418 -15.45 -6.56 23.35
CA SER A 418 -15.49 -7.65 22.38
C SER A 418 -14.16 -7.90 21.67
N VAL A 419 -13.20 -6.97 21.75
CA VAL A 419 -11.96 -6.99 20.97
C VAL A 419 -10.73 -7.16 21.84
N ALA A 420 -9.99 -8.26 21.64
CA ALA A 420 -8.70 -8.44 22.28
C ALA A 420 -7.62 -7.55 21.63
N LEU A 421 -7.17 -6.52 22.36
CA LEU A 421 -6.05 -5.68 21.94
C LEU A 421 -4.72 -6.38 22.25
N LEU A 422 -4.01 -6.78 21.19
CA LEU A 422 -2.72 -7.45 21.28
C LEU A 422 -1.64 -6.60 20.60
N HIS A 423 -0.49 -6.49 21.24
CA HIS A 423 0.68 -5.84 20.64
C HIS A 423 1.07 -6.55 19.34
N GLY A 424 1.33 -5.78 18.29
CA GLY A 424 1.73 -6.30 16.97
C GLY A 424 0.56 -6.68 16.06
N ARG A 425 -0.69 -6.61 16.55
CA ARG A 425 -1.88 -6.90 15.73
C ARG A 425 -2.08 -5.83 14.66
N THR A 426 -2.20 -6.24 13.41
CA THR A 426 -2.38 -5.32 12.28
C THR A 426 -3.86 -4.97 12.06
N GLY A 427 -4.10 -3.85 11.40
CA GLY A 427 -5.44 -3.41 11.01
C GLY A 427 -5.41 -2.31 9.95
N LYS A 428 -6.61 -1.90 9.53
CA LYS A 428 -6.80 -0.76 8.63
C LYS A 428 -7.50 0.36 9.38
N VAL A 429 -6.91 1.55 9.32
CA VAL A 429 -7.52 2.79 9.80
C VAL A 429 -8.17 3.53 8.64
N ARG A 430 -9.37 4.06 8.88
CA ARG A 430 -10.09 4.95 7.99
C ARG A 430 -10.09 6.35 8.59
N PHE A 431 -9.47 7.27 7.87
CA PHE A 431 -9.51 8.69 8.19
C PHE A 431 -10.63 9.35 7.39
N LYS A 432 -11.51 10.09 8.09
CA LYS A 432 -12.58 10.86 7.48
C LYS A 432 -12.07 12.26 7.16
N LEU A 433 -11.99 12.58 5.87
CA LEU A 433 -11.58 13.90 5.39
C LEU A 433 -12.80 14.82 5.30
N ALA A 434 -12.57 16.14 5.24
CA ALA A 434 -13.63 17.08 4.88
C ALA A 434 -14.26 16.70 3.53
N ASN A 435 -15.57 16.88 3.40
CA ASN A 435 -16.27 16.59 2.16
C ASN A 435 -15.72 17.51 1.05
N GLU A 436 -15.38 16.93 -0.09
CA GLU A 436 -14.76 17.66 -1.20
C GLU A 436 -15.43 17.26 -2.54
N PRO A 437 -15.71 18.24 -3.43
CA PRO A 437 -16.26 17.97 -4.76
C PRO A 437 -15.33 17.12 -5.65
N LEU A 438 -15.89 16.41 -6.63
CA LEU A 438 -15.13 15.43 -7.44
C LEU A 438 -14.12 16.06 -8.39
N LEU A 439 -14.47 17.17 -9.05
CA LEU A 439 -13.59 17.79 -10.04
C LEU A 439 -12.23 18.24 -9.45
N PRO A 440 -12.17 19.03 -8.35
CA PRO A 440 -10.89 19.41 -7.75
C PRO A 440 -10.13 18.18 -7.22
N ARG A 441 -10.82 17.14 -6.73
CA ARG A 441 -10.20 15.87 -6.32
C ARG A 441 -9.50 15.17 -7.48
N TRP A 442 -10.13 15.10 -8.65
CA TRP A 442 -9.57 14.46 -9.83
C TRP A 442 -8.41 15.24 -10.43
N ILE A 443 -8.54 16.57 -10.54
CA ILE A 443 -7.46 17.43 -11.03
C ILE A 443 -6.22 17.32 -10.12
N ARG A 444 -6.41 17.37 -8.79
CA ARG A 444 -5.30 17.22 -7.84
C ARG A 444 -4.66 15.84 -7.92
N ARG A 445 -5.45 14.76 -8.00
CA ARG A 445 -4.92 13.40 -8.19
C ARG A 445 -4.15 13.25 -9.49
N LEU A 446 -4.64 13.81 -10.59
CA LEU A 446 -3.94 13.81 -11.87
C LEU A 446 -2.60 14.54 -11.75
N GLY A 447 -2.58 15.73 -11.13
CA GLY A 447 -1.37 16.48 -10.85
C GLY A 447 -0.37 15.70 -9.98
N GLN A 448 -0.83 15.06 -8.90
CA GLN A 448 0.01 14.22 -8.03
C GLN A 448 0.59 13.01 -8.77
N LEU A 449 -0.20 12.36 -9.63
CA LEU A 449 0.28 11.24 -10.46
C LEU A 449 1.34 11.69 -11.47
N LEU A 450 1.15 12.85 -12.08
CA LEU A 450 2.14 13.44 -12.98
C LEU A 450 3.42 13.79 -12.21
N GLN A 451 3.33 14.46 -11.06
CA GLN A 451 4.50 14.80 -10.23
C GLN A 451 5.29 13.55 -9.79
N LYS A 452 4.59 12.52 -9.27
CA LYS A 452 5.25 11.28 -8.81
C LYS A 452 6.01 10.57 -9.94
N LYS A 453 5.47 10.57 -11.16
CA LYS A 453 6.10 9.90 -12.31
C LYS A 453 7.13 10.77 -13.06
N PHE A 454 7.04 12.10 -13.00
CA PHE A 454 7.90 13.01 -13.76
C PHE A 454 9.03 13.69 -12.96
N GLN A 455 9.17 13.44 -11.64
CA GLN A 455 10.22 13.99 -10.77
C GLN A 455 10.67 15.41 -11.17
N PHE A 456 9.85 16.40 -10.85
CA PHE A 456 10.30 17.78 -10.73
C PHE A 456 10.55 18.11 -9.26
#